data_AF-A6LNX2-F1
#
_entry.id   AF-A6LNX2-F1
#
_cell.length_a   1.000
_cell.length_b   1.000
_cell.length_c   1.000
_cell.angle_alpha   90.00
_cell.angle_beta   90.00
_cell.angle_gamma   90.00
#
_symmetry.space_group_name_H-M   'P 1'
#
loop_
_entity.id
_entity.type
_entity.pdbx_description
1 polymer ?
#
loop_
_entity_poly.entity_id
_entity_poly.type
_entity_poly.pdbx_seq_one_letter_code
_entity_poly.pdbx_strand_id
1 'polypeptide(L)'
;MISLVFVVFSIFLTILGIGCFKNIYEKIIPLLSISTKISILIILYSYYKNIPIIIDIGVLYMLLSIGGAFVITSFISRSDL
;
A
#
# COMPACT_ATOMS: atom_id res chain seq x y z
N MET A 1 -2.56 -20.55 0.88
CA MET A 1 -1.34 -20.11 0.17
C MET A 1 -1.64 -19.46 -1.18
N ILE A 2 -2.62 -19.94 -1.95
CA ILE A 2 -3.03 -19.34 -3.24
C ILE A 2 -3.33 -17.83 -3.13
N SER A 3 -3.99 -17.40 -2.05
CA SER A 3 -4.29 -15.97 -1.81
C SER A 3 -3.05 -15.08 -1.73
N LEU A 4 -1.94 -15.57 -1.16
CA LEU A 4 -0.68 -14.82 -1.09
C LEU A 4 -0.09 -14.60 -2.49
N VAL A 5 -0.15 -15.62 -3.35
CA VAL A 5 0.33 -15.54 -4.73
C VAL A 5 -0.46 -14.50 -5.51
N PHE A 6 -1.79 -14.46 -5.37
CA PHE A 6 -2.63 -13.45 -6.01
C PHE A 6 -2.32 -12.03 -5.52
N VAL A 7 -2.07 -11.84 -4.22
CA VAL A 7 -1.71 -10.51 -3.68
C VAL A 7 -0.37 -10.05 -4.23
N VAL A 8 0.65 -10.92 -4.26
CA VAL A 8 1.97 -10.62 -4.83
C VAL A 8 1.85 -10.26 -6.32
N PHE A 9 1.10 -11.06 -7.08
CA PHE A 9 0.86 -10.78 -8.49
C PHE A 9 0.12 -9.46 -8.70
N SER A 10 -0.87 -9.15 -7.86
CA SER A 10 -1.58 -7.87 -7.89
C SER A 10 -0.66 -6.68 -7.57
N ILE A 11 0.29 -6.83 -6.64
CA ILE A 11 1.30 -5.80 -6.34
C ILE A 11 2.18 -5.55 -7.58
N PHE A 12 2.66 -6.62 -8.21
CA PHE A 12 3.48 -6.55 -9.41
C PHE A 12 2.78 -5.79 -10.55
N LEU A 13 1.50 -6.09 -10.81
CA LEU A 13 0.70 -5.36 -11.80
C LEU A 13 0.57 -3.87 -11.47
N THR A 14 0.35 -3.51 -10.20
CA THR A 14 0.29 -2.09 -9.80
C THR A 14 1.62 -1.36 -9.98
N ILE A 15 2.76 -2.02 -9.71
CA ILE A 15 4.09 -1.43 -9.90
C ILE A 15 4.32 -1.10 -11.38
N LEU A 16 3.97 -2.02 -12.29
CA LEU A 16 4.04 -1.77 -13.73
C LEU A 16 3.15 -0.60 -14.15
N GLY A 17 1.95 -0.50 -13.58
CA GLY A 17 1.01 0.59 -13.85
C GLY A 17 1.50 1.98 -13.44
N ILE A 18 2.36 2.09 -12.41
CA ILE A 18 2.89 3.39 -11.94
C ILE A 18 3.65 4.13 -13.04
N GLY A 19 4.37 3.38 -13.90
CA GLY A 19 5.16 3.96 -14.98
C GLY A 19 4.31 4.68 -16.05
N CYS A 20 3.02 4.36 -16.15
CA CYS A 20 2.13 4.96 -17.14
C CYS A 20 1.59 6.33 -16.73
N PHE A 21 1.53 6.63 -15.43
CA PHE A 21 1.00 7.90 -14.94
C PHE A 21 2.04 9.01 -15.08
N LYS A 22 1.65 10.14 -15.67
CA LYS A 22 2.53 11.31 -15.82
C LYS A 22 2.45 12.23 -14.60
N ASN A 23 1.25 12.43 -14.06
CA ASN A 23 1.01 13.36 -12.96
C ASN A 23 1.42 12.76 -11.61
N ILE A 24 1.99 13.60 -10.74
CA ILE A 24 2.38 13.20 -9.39
C ILE A 24 1.13 12.81 -8.59
N TYR A 25 0.04 13.56 -8.73
CA TYR A 25 -1.26 13.24 -8.11
C TYR A 25 -1.78 11.85 -8.49
N GLU A 26 -1.68 11.49 -9.77
CA GLU A 26 -2.11 10.18 -10.28
C GLU A 26 -1.25 9.04 -9.77
N LYS A 27 0.04 9.29 -9.48
CA LYS A 27 0.96 8.29 -8.91
C LYS A 27 0.69 7.97 -7.44
N ILE A 28 0.06 8.88 -6.69
CA ILE A 28 -0.22 8.66 -5.25
C ILE A 28 -1.20 7.51 -5.05
N ILE A 29 -2.20 7.37 -5.94
CA ILE A 29 -3.22 6.33 -5.87
C ILE A 29 -2.61 4.92 -5.94
N PRO A 30 -1.82 4.56 -6.97
CA PRO A 30 -1.18 3.25 -7.03
C PRO A 30 -0.13 3.05 -5.94
N LEU A 31 0.55 4.11 -5.46
CA LEU A 31 1.44 4.04 -4.29
C LEU A 31 0.68 3.61 -3.02
N LEU A 32 -0.48 4.24 -2.75
CA LEU A 32 -1.35 3.86 -1.64
C LEU A 32 -1.88 2.42 -1.81
N SER A 33 -2.27 2.05 -3.03
CA SER A 33 -2.74 0.69 -3.33
C SER A 33 -1.68 -0.38 -3.08
N ILE A 34 -0.41 -0.13 -3.42
CA ILE A 34 0.69 -1.04 -3.10
C ILE A 34 0.82 -1.19 -1.59
N SER A 35 0.79 -0.07 -0.86
CA SER A 35 0.96 -0.10 0.58
C SER A 35 -0.19 -0.84 1.30
N THR A 36 -1.44 -0.65 0.89
CA THR A 36 -2.57 -1.42 1.45
C THR A 36 -2.47 -2.91 1.12
N LYS A 37 -2.01 -3.28 -0.08
CA LYS A 37 -1.75 -4.69 -0.43
C LYS A 37 -0.63 -5.31 0.41
N ILE A 38 0.42 -4.56 0.73
CA ILE A 38 1.48 -5.01 1.64
C ILE A 38 0.91 -5.29 3.04
N SER A 39 0.06 -4.40 3.57
CA SER A 39 -0.63 -4.62 4.85
C SER A 39 -1.48 -5.91 4.82
N ILE A 40 -2.25 -6.11 3.76
CA ILE A 40 -3.05 -7.34 3.56
C ILE A 40 -2.14 -8.58 3.51
N LEU A 41 -0.97 -8.47 2.89
CA LEU A 41 -0.01 -9.57 2.80
C LEU A 41 0.55 -9.94 4.19
N ILE A 42 0.85 -8.94 5.02
CA ILE A 42 1.28 -9.12 6.42
C ILE A 42 0.18 -9.82 7.24
N ILE A 43 -1.08 -9.37 7.11
CA ILE A 43 -2.22 -9.95 7.83
C ILE A 43 -2.48 -11.40 7.37
N LEU A 44 -2.45 -11.66 6.06
CA LEU A 44 -2.61 -13.01 5.52
C LEU A 44 -1.46 -13.92 5.98
N TYR A 45 -0.23 -13.43 5.98
CA TYR A 45 0.92 -14.19 6.48
C TYR A 45 0.77 -14.54 7.97
N SER A 46 0.34 -13.58 8.78
CA SER A 46 0.01 -13.78 10.19
C SER A 46 -1.00 -14.91 10.38
N TYR A 47 -2.06 -14.92 9.58
CA TYR A 47 -3.09 -15.96 9.60
C TYR A 47 -2.52 -17.34 9.28
N TYR A 48 -1.67 -17.46 8.25
CA TYR A 48 -1.07 -18.76 7.89
C TYR A 48 -0.05 -19.28 8.90
N LYS A 49 0.62 -18.39 9.64
CA LYS A 49 1.63 -18.77 10.64
C LYS A 49 1.09 -18.85 12.07
N ASN A 50 -0.18 -18.50 12.29
CA ASN A 50 -0.79 -18.40 13.62
C ASN A 50 -0.01 -17.50 14.60
N ILE A 51 0.54 -16.38 14.11
CA ILE A 51 1.31 -15.42 14.93
C ILE A 51 0.52 -14.10 15.04
N PRO A 52 -0.46 -14.00 15.95
CA PRO A 52 -1.42 -12.89 15.97
C PRO A 52 -0.80 -11.50 16.14
N ILE A 53 0.38 -11.41 16.78
CA ILE A 53 1.13 -10.15 16.99
C ILE A 53 1.45 -9.45 15.65
N ILE A 54 1.57 -10.19 14.55
CA ILE A 54 1.88 -9.63 13.23
C ILE A 54 0.69 -8.83 12.67
N ILE A 55 -0.54 -9.09 13.13
CA ILE A 55 -1.73 -8.33 12.73
C ILE A 55 -1.58 -6.86 13.14
N ASP A 56 -1.15 -6.61 14.37
CA ASP A 56 -0.97 -5.25 14.89
C ASP A 56 0.04 -4.46 14.05
N ILE A 57 1.12 -5.13 13.61
CA ILE A 57 2.12 -4.55 12.69
C ILE A 57 1.48 -4.20 11.34
N GLY A 58 0.65 -5.09 10.78
CA GLY A 58 -0.06 -4.86 9.53
C GLY A 58 -1.01 -3.66 9.62
N VAL A 59 -1.73 -3.53 10.72
CA VAL A 59 -2.65 -2.41 10.98
C VAL A 59 -1.90 -1.10 11.19
N LEU A 60 -0.84 -1.10 12.00
CA LEU A 60 0.02 0.09 12.19
C LEU A 60 0.63 0.57 10.88
N TYR A 61 1.12 -0.36 10.06
CA TYR A 61 1.65 -0.06 8.74
C TYR A 61 0.59 0.60 7.83
N MET A 62 -0.65 0.12 7.87
CA MET A 62 -1.76 0.71 7.12
C MET A 62 -2.07 2.13 7.58
N LEU A 63 -2.09 2.40 8.88
CA LEU A 63 -2.33 3.73 9.43
C LEU A 63 -1.22 4.71 9.04
N LEU A 64 0.04 4.28 9.13
CA LEU A 64 1.18 5.09 8.70
C LEU A 64 1.14 5.40 7.20
N SER A 65 0.71 4.44 6.38
CA SER A 65 0.54 4.62 4.93
C SER A 65 -0.49 5.69 4.60
N ILE A 66 -1.66 5.64 5.25
CA ILE A 66 -2.72 6.63 5.10
C ILE A 66 -2.21 8.01 5.53
N GLY A 67 -1.57 8.09 6.69
CA GLY A 67 -0.99 9.34 7.19
C GLY A 67 0.06 9.94 6.24
N GLY A 68 0.97 9.10 5.73
CA GLY A 68 1.98 9.53 4.77
C GLY A 68 1.38 10.06 3.47
N ALA A 69 0.32 9.42 2.96
CA ALA A 69 -0.38 9.91 1.77
C ALA A 69 -1.08 11.25 2.00
N PHE A 70 -1.69 11.47 3.17
CA PHE A 70 -2.24 12.78 3.55
C PHE A 70 -1.18 13.87 3.60
N VAL A 71 -0.01 13.56 4.17
CA VAL A 71 1.11 14.52 4.21
C VAL A 71 1.55 14.87 2.78
N ILE A 72 1.80 13.88 1.92
CA ILE A 72 2.24 14.10 0.54
C ILE A 72 1.21 14.92 -0.24
N THR A 73 -0.07 14.54 -0.19
CA THR A 73 -1.15 15.28 -0.88
C THR A 73 -1.26 16.72 -0.38
N SER A 74 -1.15 16.95 0.94
CA SER A 74 -1.18 18.29 1.51
C SER A 74 0.00 19.17 1.06
N PHE A 75 1.21 18.60 0.94
CA PHE A 75 2.38 19.32 0.44
C PHE A 75 2.20 19.74 -1.01
N ILE A 76 1.76 18.81 -1.87
CA ILE A 76 1.60 19.09 -3.30
C ILE A 76 0.48 20.13 -3.51
N SER A 77 -0.63 20.02 -2.76
CA SER A 77 -1.74 20.99 -2.85
C SER A 77 -1.34 22.42 -2.44
N ARG A 78 -0.34 22.56 -1.55
CA ARG A 78 0.18 23.86 -1.13
C ARG A 78 1.24 24.41 -2.07
N SER A 79 1.96 23.56 -2.79
CA SER A 79 2.98 24.00 -3.74
C SER A 79 2.40 24.48 -5.07
N ASP A 80 1.17 24.07 -5.40
CA ASP A 80 0.46 24.50 -6.61
C ASP A 80 -0.31 25.82 -6.43
N LEU A 81 -0.33 26.40 -5.21
CA LEU A 81 -0.87 27.73 -4.86
C LEU A 81 0.22 28.80 -4.90
#